data_AF-A0A7S1ABR8-F1
#
_entry.id   AF-A0A7S1ABR8-F1
#
_cell.length_a   1.000
_cell.length_b   1.000
_cell.length_c   1.000
_cell.angle_alpha   90.00
_cell.angle_beta   90.00
_cell.angle_gamma   90.00
#
_symmetry.space_group_name_H-M   'P 1'
#
loop_
_entity.id
_entity.type
_entity.pdbx_description
1 polymer ?
#
loop_
_entity_poly.entity_id
_entity_poly.type
_entity_poly.pdbx_seq_one_letter_code
_entity_poly.pdbx_strand_id
1 'polypeptide(L)'
;FWLKWFPGPRRPTCSRHRSCAMEPTDDILEFVDRFALDEKAAEYLQSLSDSVRSTVLAEFAPRSDTHDTVGKFYAFAKSVERRLGDAEIDPDAFDAFVARWGLDQSVVNWLSSLPHDVLSVVISQFDPKGPPTQIVVKLQAFARSVHRAPRTHVQAPEERMFVKTVGNARVFDFAMYWGLEDSSVQALLAMDPSVQAIVMDEFDPKGDTQNVNGKLLAFARSIGARKATQMAQTHVQAHVQAHVQAQVAQDGDVSGFVHHWGLDETTRLFLMGLPEDVRCKVTQEFAPNPDTRDLDGKLRMFARGILTHSDLSEFAKRWNLDAASVAFMQSLPEEIRSRVMLEFDPRDNTRNVDGKLRAFASNMGTTVAEESESDEHTFLERWGLIENPTAWEVLSKVNPTVRARIMREFDPKQDTRDILGKFCGFATSVARAAAGGALGRVPTPALVHRAVTNDPEQFASRWQLDEGSRALLRGLDPTAQAIVIQEFQPQGARDISGKFCSFARSVASGRGLKRKLE
;
A
#
# COMPACT_ATOMS: atom_id res chain seq x y z
N PHE A 1 13.96 -47.56 15.90
CA PHE A 1 13.49 -48.52 14.87
C PHE A 1 12.01 -48.70 15.06
N TRP A 2 11.18 -48.10 14.19
CA TRP A 2 9.80 -48.49 13.83
C TRP A 2 9.25 -47.32 12.97
N LEU A 3 9.47 -47.41 11.64
CA LEU A 3 8.83 -46.54 10.64
C LEU A 3 7.53 -47.23 10.18
N LYS A 4 6.42 -46.49 10.15
CA LYS A 4 5.26 -46.80 9.30
C LYS A 4 4.86 -45.54 8.52
N TRP A 5 5.17 -45.56 7.24
CA TRP A 5 4.71 -44.63 6.22
C TRP A 5 3.29 -45.01 5.78
N PHE A 6 2.39 -44.03 5.68
CA PHE A 6 1.11 -44.13 4.97
C PHE A 6 1.28 -43.59 3.54
N PRO A 7 0.78 -44.26 2.48
CA PRO A 7 0.75 -43.70 1.14
C PRO A 7 -0.53 -42.87 0.93
N GLY A 8 -0.35 -41.62 0.47
CA GLY A 8 -1.45 -40.75 0.03
C GLY A 8 -2.04 -41.14 -1.34
N PRO A 9 -3.24 -40.64 -1.69
CA PRO A 9 -3.99 -41.06 -2.86
C PRO A 9 -3.37 -40.58 -4.18
N ARG A 10 -3.39 -41.48 -5.17
CA ARG A 10 -2.84 -41.30 -6.52
C ARG A 10 -3.73 -40.35 -7.35
N ARG A 11 -3.10 -39.44 -8.10
CA ARG A 11 -3.75 -38.63 -9.14
C ARG A 11 -4.17 -39.52 -10.32
N PRO A 12 -5.37 -39.37 -10.91
CA PRO A 12 -5.70 -40.03 -12.16
C PRO A 12 -5.09 -39.26 -13.35
N THR A 13 -4.39 -40.00 -14.21
CA THR A 13 -3.84 -39.56 -15.48
C THR A 13 -4.95 -39.41 -16.52
N CYS A 14 -4.98 -38.27 -17.21
CA CYS A 14 -5.92 -37.99 -18.29
C CYS A 14 -5.57 -38.85 -19.54
N SER A 15 -6.36 -39.89 -19.81
CA SER A 15 -6.27 -40.71 -21.03
C SER A 15 -7.31 -40.26 -22.06
N ARG A 16 -6.81 -39.86 -23.24
CA ARG A 16 -7.56 -39.60 -24.48
C ARG A 16 -8.33 -40.86 -24.94
N HIS A 17 -9.65 -40.78 -25.09
CA HIS A 17 -10.49 -41.70 -25.87
C HIS A 17 -11.50 -40.85 -26.69
N ARG A 18 -11.37 -40.78 -28.03
CA ARG A 18 -12.14 -41.52 -29.07
C ARG A 18 -13.65 -41.64 -28.79
N SER A 19 -14.42 -40.83 -29.53
CA SER A 19 -15.89 -40.82 -29.59
C SER A 19 -16.46 -42.14 -30.13
N CYS A 20 -17.23 -42.82 -29.29
CA CYS A 20 -18.40 -43.61 -29.69
C CYS A 20 -19.64 -42.83 -29.23
N ALA A 21 -20.68 -42.75 -30.06
CA ALA A 21 -21.95 -42.16 -29.66
C ALA A 21 -22.54 -43.03 -28.54
N MET A 22 -22.44 -42.57 -27.29
CA MET A 22 -23.07 -43.20 -26.13
C MET A 22 -24.58 -42.91 -26.17
N GLU A 23 -25.35 -43.86 -25.66
CA GLU A 23 -26.81 -43.75 -25.58
C GLU A 23 -27.18 -42.60 -24.61
N PRO A 24 -28.24 -41.81 -24.88
CA PRO A 24 -28.61 -40.63 -24.07
C PRO A 24 -28.81 -40.90 -22.57
N THR A 25 -29.08 -42.15 -22.20
CA THR A 25 -29.23 -42.59 -20.81
C THR A 25 -27.89 -42.67 -20.07
N ASP A 26 -26.78 -42.97 -20.76
CA ASP A 26 -25.46 -43.05 -20.12
C ASP A 26 -24.97 -41.66 -19.68
N ASP A 27 -25.24 -40.62 -20.48
CA ASP A 27 -24.86 -39.24 -20.15
C ASP A 27 -25.54 -38.74 -18.86
N ILE A 28 -26.80 -39.14 -18.65
CA ILE A 28 -27.56 -38.76 -17.44
C ILE A 28 -26.99 -39.47 -16.22
N LEU A 29 -26.67 -40.76 -16.32
CA LEU A 29 -26.10 -41.54 -15.22
C LEU A 29 -24.70 -41.03 -14.83
N GLU A 30 -23.85 -40.75 -15.82
CA GLU A 30 -22.52 -40.17 -15.57
C GLU A 30 -22.63 -38.81 -14.90
N PHE A 31 -23.56 -37.96 -15.35
CA PHE A 31 -23.78 -36.64 -14.77
C PHE A 31 -24.29 -36.72 -13.32
N VAL A 32 -25.24 -37.62 -13.04
CA VAL A 32 -25.80 -37.85 -11.70
C VAL A 32 -24.72 -38.33 -10.74
N ASP A 33 -23.87 -39.28 -11.16
CA ASP A 33 -22.75 -39.77 -10.37
C ASP A 33 -21.71 -38.68 -10.13
N ARG A 34 -21.34 -37.93 -11.19
CA ARG A 34 -20.33 -36.85 -11.12
C ARG A 34 -20.68 -35.77 -10.10
N PHE A 35 -21.96 -35.43 -9.94
CA PHE A 35 -22.41 -34.38 -9.03
C PHE A 35 -23.10 -34.90 -7.76
N ALA A 36 -23.07 -36.23 -7.55
CA ALA A 36 -23.74 -36.92 -6.45
C ALA A 36 -25.22 -36.50 -6.28
N LEU A 37 -25.96 -36.46 -7.39
CA LEU A 37 -27.38 -36.12 -7.40
C LEU A 37 -28.22 -37.32 -6.92
N ASP A 38 -29.37 -37.05 -6.30
CA ASP A 38 -30.29 -38.10 -5.88
C ASP A 38 -31.13 -38.65 -7.05
N GLU A 39 -31.78 -39.79 -6.82
CA GLU A 39 -32.63 -40.45 -7.83
C GLU A 39 -33.75 -39.52 -8.33
N LYS A 40 -34.29 -38.67 -7.46
CA LYS A 40 -35.32 -37.69 -7.81
C LYS A 40 -34.81 -36.59 -8.75
N ALA A 41 -33.56 -36.16 -8.59
CA ALA A 41 -32.94 -35.21 -9.50
C ALA A 41 -32.67 -35.85 -10.88
N ALA A 42 -32.33 -37.14 -10.92
CA ALA A 42 -32.18 -37.89 -12.16
C ALA A 42 -33.51 -38.02 -12.92
N GLU A 43 -34.59 -38.42 -12.22
CA GLU A 43 -35.95 -38.46 -12.79
C GLU A 43 -36.39 -37.09 -13.31
N TYR A 44 -36.12 -36.03 -12.54
CA TYR A 44 -36.44 -34.67 -12.96
C TYR A 44 -35.69 -34.30 -14.23
N LEU A 45 -34.38 -34.57 -14.31
CA LEU A 45 -33.56 -34.29 -15.49
C LEU A 45 -34.09 -35.02 -16.73
N GLN A 46 -34.54 -36.28 -16.57
CA GLN A 46 -35.15 -37.06 -17.65
C GLN A 46 -36.49 -36.46 -18.13
N SER A 47 -37.28 -35.89 -17.21
CA SER A 47 -38.56 -35.26 -17.53
C SER A 47 -38.44 -33.93 -18.30
N LEU A 48 -37.27 -33.30 -18.29
CA LEU A 48 -37.03 -32.05 -19.02
C LEU A 48 -37.03 -32.28 -20.54
N SER A 49 -37.46 -31.27 -21.30
CA SER A 49 -37.36 -31.30 -22.77
C SER A 49 -35.91 -31.43 -23.22
N ASP A 50 -35.68 -32.03 -24.40
CA ASP A 50 -34.33 -32.35 -24.88
C ASP A 50 -33.40 -31.13 -24.93
N SER A 51 -33.93 -29.95 -25.28
CA SER A 51 -33.18 -28.69 -25.33
C SER A 51 -32.78 -28.20 -23.94
N VAL A 52 -33.71 -28.22 -22.98
CA VAL A 52 -33.44 -27.86 -21.58
C VAL A 52 -32.44 -28.85 -20.99
N ARG A 53 -32.68 -30.15 -21.16
CA ARG A 53 -31.83 -31.23 -20.64
C ARG A 53 -30.40 -31.10 -21.16
N SER A 54 -30.22 -30.95 -22.47
CA SER A 54 -28.89 -30.78 -23.09
C SER A 54 -28.14 -29.58 -22.53
N THR A 55 -28.85 -28.48 -22.31
CA THR A 55 -28.27 -27.25 -21.75
C THR A 55 -27.88 -27.43 -20.28
N VAL A 56 -28.70 -28.13 -19.49
CA VAL A 56 -28.40 -28.43 -18.09
C VAL A 56 -27.16 -29.33 -17.98
N LEU A 57 -27.06 -30.38 -18.80
CA LEU A 57 -25.91 -31.29 -18.83
C LEU A 57 -24.60 -30.56 -19.20
N ALA A 58 -24.67 -29.58 -20.11
CA ALA A 58 -23.50 -28.85 -20.58
C ALA A 58 -23.04 -27.73 -19.64
N GLU A 59 -23.97 -26.99 -19.02
CA GLU A 59 -23.66 -25.73 -18.33
C GLU A 59 -23.60 -25.86 -16.79
N PHE A 60 -24.12 -26.95 -16.21
CA PHE A 60 -24.16 -27.08 -14.76
C PHE A 60 -22.76 -27.39 -14.17
N ALA A 61 -22.15 -26.36 -13.59
CA ALA A 61 -20.85 -26.44 -12.92
C ALA A 61 -20.90 -25.76 -11.54
N PRO A 62 -21.45 -26.42 -10.50
CA PRO A 62 -21.47 -25.87 -9.15
C PRO A 62 -20.04 -25.70 -8.62
N ARG A 63 -19.81 -24.67 -7.79
CA ARG A 63 -18.50 -24.46 -7.15
C ARG A 63 -18.15 -25.65 -6.24
N SER A 64 -16.86 -25.99 -6.17
CA SER A 64 -16.34 -27.14 -5.41
C SER A 64 -16.57 -27.07 -3.90
N ASP A 65 -16.85 -25.89 -3.36
CA ASP A 65 -17.19 -25.63 -1.95
C ASP A 65 -18.69 -25.73 -1.64
N THR A 66 -19.49 -26.18 -2.61
CA THR A 66 -20.94 -26.26 -2.44
C THR A 66 -21.35 -27.51 -1.64
N HIS A 67 -22.03 -27.30 -0.52
CA HIS A 67 -22.61 -28.39 0.28
C HIS A 67 -23.99 -28.86 -0.18
N ASP A 68 -24.69 -28.08 -1.02
CA ASP A 68 -26.02 -28.41 -1.55
C ASP A 68 -26.01 -28.43 -3.09
N THR A 69 -25.49 -29.51 -3.68
CA THR A 69 -25.43 -29.68 -5.14
C THR A 69 -26.80 -29.93 -5.74
N VAL A 70 -27.65 -30.71 -5.04
CA VAL A 70 -29.02 -31.06 -5.47
C VAL A 70 -29.92 -29.83 -5.52
N GLY A 71 -29.94 -28.99 -4.48
CA GLY A 71 -30.72 -27.76 -4.47
C GLY A 71 -30.29 -26.77 -5.56
N LYS A 72 -28.99 -26.64 -5.81
CA LYS A 72 -28.47 -25.80 -6.89
C LYS A 72 -28.79 -26.36 -8.28
N PHE A 73 -28.79 -27.67 -8.44
CA PHE A 73 -29.21 -28.33 -9.67
C PHE A 73 -30.67 -27.97 -10.00
N TYR A 74 -31.60 -28.14 -9.06
CA TYR A 74 -33.01 -27.80 -9.30
C TYR A 74 -33.21 -26.31 -9.60
N ALA A 75 -32.52 -25.42 -8.87
CA ALA A 75 -32.60 -23.98 -9.13
C ALA A 75 -32.08 -23.61 -10.52
N PHE A 76 -30.98 -24.23 -10.95
CA PHE A 76 -30.41 -24.03 -12.27
C PHE A 76 -31.32 -24.58 -13.37
N ALA A 77 -31.76 -25.83 -13.26
CA ALA A 77 -32.65 -26.48 -14.23
C ALA A 77 -33.95 -25.68 -14.41
N LYS A 78 -34.59 -25.22 -13.33
CA LYS A 78 -35.79 -24.35 -13.40
C LYS A 78 -35.50 -22.99 -14.02
N SER A 79 -34.28 -22.46 -13.86
CA SER A 79 -33.86 -21.24 -14.53
C SER A 79 -33.74 -21.46 -16.04
N VAL A 80 -33.14 -22.58 -16.45
CA VAL A 80 -33.02 -22.98 -17.86
C VAL A 80 -34.41 -23.25 -18.46
N GLU A 81 -35.30 -23.92 -17.74
CA GLU A 81 -36.68 -24.14 -18.17
C GLU A 81 -37.44 -22.83 -18.35
N ARG A 82 -37.35 -21.86 -17.42
CA ARG A 82 -37.99 -20.55 -17.63
C ARG A 82 -37.36 -19.78 -18.80
N ARG A 83 -36.04 -19.94 -18.99
CA ARG A 83 -35.30 -19.30 -20.09
C ARG A 83 -35.69 -19.87 -21.46
N LEU A 84 -36.06 -21.15 -21.55
CA LEU A 84 -36.34 -21.85 -22.81
C LEU A 84 -37.82 -22.19 -23.02
N GLY A 85 -38.62 -22.24 -21.95
CA GLY A 85 -40.02 -22.64 -21.94
C GLY A 85 -40.99 -21.52 -22.35
N ASP A 86 -40.58 -20.26 -22.30
CA ASP A 86 -41.39 -19.12 -22.78
C ASP A 86 -41.25 -18.88 -24.30
N ALA A 87 -40.59 -19.77 -25.04
CA ALA A 87 -40.26 -19.59 -26.46
C ALA A 87 -40.74 -20.75 -27.35
N GLU A 88 -41.97 -21.23 -27.16
CA GLU A 88 -42.67 -21.84 -28.30
C GLU A 88 -42.88 -20.73 -29.34
N ILE A 89 -42.10 -20.79 -30.42
CA ILE A 89 -42.24 -19.87 -31.54
C ILE A 89 -43.57 -20.20 -32.19
N ASP A 90 -44.54 -19.30 -32.07
CA ASP A 90 -45.82 -19.38 -32.77
C ASP A 90 -45.54 -19.59 -34.28
N PRO A 91 -45.97 -20.72 -34.88
CA PRO A 91 -45.77 -21.00 -36.30
C PRO A 91 -46.26 -19.86 -37.20
N ASP A 92 -47.34 -19.20 -36.80
CA ASP A 92 -47.93 -18.08 -37.53
C ASP A 92 -47.02 -16.85 -37.50
N ALA A 93 -46.25 -16.65 -36.41
CA ALA A 93 -45.27 -15.57 -36.31
C ALA A 93 -44.06 -15.79 -37.21
N PHE A 94 -43.63 -17.04 -37.40
CA PHE A 94 -42.53 -17.37 -38.31
C PHE A 94 -42.94 -17.12 -39.77
N ASP A 95 -44.11 -17.60 -40.19
CA ASP A 95 -44.61 -17.39 -41.55
C ASP A 95 -44.87 -15.91 -41.84
N ALA A 96 -45.41 -15.17 -40.86
CA ALA A 96 -45.58 -13.71 -40.97
C ALA A 96 -44.24 -12.98 -41.12
N PHE A 97 -43.19 -13.42 -40.44
CA PHE A 97 -41.85 -12.84 -40.55
C PHE A 97 -41.23 -13.09 -41.94
N VAL A 98 -41.36 -14.31 -42.47
CA VAL A 98 -40.90 -14.67 -43.83
C VAL A 98 -41.61 -13.83 -44.88
N ALA A 99 -42.94 -13.70 -44.77
CA ALA A 99 -43.74 -12.89 -45.68
C ALA A 99 -43.40 -11.39 -45.58
N ARG A 100 -43.19 -10.87 -44.36
CA ARG A 100 -42.87 -9.45 -44.13
C ARG A 100 -41.60 -9.01 -44.83
N TRP A 101 -40.60 -9.87 -44.87
CA TRP A 101 -39.28 -9.54 -45.42
C TRP A 101 -39.02 -10.12 -46.81
N GLY A 102 -39.98 -10.84 -47.40
CA GLY A 102 -39.87 -11.43 -48.73
C GLY A 102 -38.70 -12.42 -48.84
N LEU A 103 -38.48 -13.23 -47.81
CA LEU A 103 -37.36 -14.17 -47.76
C LEU A 103 -37.61 -15.34 -48.70
N ASP A 104 -36.58 -15.75 -49.45
CA ASP A 104 -36.66 -16.93 -50.31
C ASP A 104 -36.60 -18.24 -49.51
N GLN A 105 -36.96 -19.35 -50.16
CA GLN A 105 -36.98 -20.66 -49.52
C GLN A 105 -35.59 -21.10 -48.98
N SER A 106 -34.50 -20.62 -49.59
CA SER A 106 -33.15 -20.93 -49.12
C SER A 106 -32.87 -20.32 -47.75
N VAL A 107 -33.27 -19.06 -47.57
CA VAL A 107 -33.15 -18.34 -46.29
C VAL A 107 -34.11 -18.92 -45.25
N VAL A 108 -35.33 -19.32 -45.64
CA VAL A 108 -36.29 -19.98 -44.74
C VAL A 108 -35.75 -21.29 -44.20
N ASN A 109 -35.17 -22.14 -45.07
CA ASN A 109 -34.56 -23.40 -44.67
C ASN A 109 -33.38 -23.16 -43.71
N TRP A 110 -32.58 -22.12 -43.97
CA TRP A 110 -31.49 -21.73 -43.08
C TRP A 110 -32.00 -21.22 -41.71
N LEU A 111 -33.02 -20.36 -41.67
CA LEU A 111 -33.61 -19.87 -40.42
C LEU A 111 -34.16 -21.04 -39.58
N SER A 112 -34.81 -22.01 -40.24
CA SER A 112 -35.35 -23.21 -39.59
C SER A 112 -34.26 -24.12 -39.01
N SER A 113 -33.00 -23.96 -39.43
CA SER A 113 -31.86 -24.71 -38.88
C SER A 113 -31.20 -24.04 -37.67
N LEU A 114 -31.60 -22.82 -37.31
CA LEU A 114 -31.04 -22.10 -36.17
C LEU A 114 -31.58 -22.65 -34.84
N PRO A 115 -30.79 -22.58 -33.74
CA PRO A 115 -31.30 -22.84 -32.40
C PRO A 115 -32.55 -21.98 -32.09
N HIS A 116 -33.56 -22.58 -31.46
CA HIS A 116 -34.85 -21.92 -31.21
C HIS A 116 -34.73 -20.60 -30.42
N ASP A 117 -33.79 -20.51 -29.48
CA ASP A 117 -33.54 -19.29 -28.71
C ASP A 117 -33.00 -18.15 -29.59
N VAL A 118 -32.10 -18.45 -30.52
CA VAL A 118 -31.60 -17.50 -31.51
C VAL A 118 -32.73 -17.12 -32.47
N LEU A 119 -33.47 -18.11 -32.97
CA LEU A 119 -34.55 -17.90 -33.92
C LEU A 119 -35.66 -17.00 -33.36
N SER A 120 -36.05 -17.21 -32.10
CA SER A 120 -37.05 -16.37 -31.41
C SER A 120 -36.63 -14.91 -31.30
N VAL A 121 -35.37 -14.65 -30.94
CA VAL A 121 -34.80 -13.28 -30.88
C VAL A 121 -34.71 -12.67 -32.27
N VAL A 122 -34.33 -13.46 -33.28
CA VAL A 122 -34.28 -12.99 -34.68
C VAL A 122 -35.67 -12.59 -35.17
N ILE A 123 -36.69 -13.42 -34.96
CA ILE A 123 -38.07 -13.12 -35.39
C ILE A 123 -38.62 -11.88 -34.68
N SER A 124 -38.37 -11.77 -33.37
CA SER A 124 -38.94 -10.69 -32.56
C SER A 124 -38.23 -9.34 -32.70
N GLN A 125 -36.90 -9.33 -32.85
CA GLN A 125 -36.08 -8.11 -32.74
C GLN A 125 -35.44 -7.65 -34.05
N PHE A 126 -35.50 -8.45 -35.12
CA PHE A 126 -34.91 -8.05 -36.40
C PHE A 126 -35.73 -6.95 -37.09
N ASP A 127 -35.19 -5.72 -37.04
CA ASP A 127 -35.70 -4.52 -37.70
C ASP A 127 -34.59 -3.79 -38.48
N PRO A 128 -34.25 -4.25 -39.70
CA PRO A 128 -33.18 -3.67 -40.50
C PRO A 128 -33.54 -2.26 -40.99
N LYS A 129 -32.77 -1.26 -40.57
CA LYS A 129 -32.86 0.09 -41.14
C LYS A 129 -32.16 0.15 -42.50
N GLY A 130 -32.79 0.79 -43.49
CA GLY A 130 -32.22 1.08 -44.81
C GLY A 130 -32.88 0.33 -45.98
N PRO A 131 -32.32 0.44 -47.20
CA PRO A 131 -32.94 -0.11 -48.41
C PRO A 131 -33.03 -1.65 -48.36
N PRO A 132 -34.08 -2.23 -48.97
CA PRO A 132 -34.39 -3.67 -48.87
C PRO A 132 -33.40 -4.59 -49.61
N THR A 133 -32.46 -4.03 -50.37
CA THR A 133 -31.54 -4.79 -51.23
C THR A 133 -30.49 -5.61 -50.48
N GLN A 134 -30.40 -5.49 -49.15
CA GLN A 134 -29.43 -6.21 -48.32
C GLN A 134 -30.04 -6.92 -47.11
N ILE A 135 -31.35 -7.24 -47.14
CA ILE A 135 -32.05 -7.84 -45.99
C ILE A 135 -31.42 -9.17 -45.57
N VAL A 136 -31.09 -10.05 -46.51
CA VAL A 136 -30.52 -11.38 -46.21
C VAL A 136 -29.16 -11.28 -45.52
N VAL A 137 -28.29 -10.38 -45.99
CA VAL A 137 -26.96 -10.16 -45.40
C VAL A 137 -27.09 -9.61 -43.98
N LYS A 138 -28.00 -8.65 -43.77
CA LYS A 138 -28.29 -8.07 -42.45
C LYS A 138 -28.88 -9.11 -41.50
N LEU A 139 -29.79 -9.96 -41.99
CA LEU A 139 -30.42 -11.02 -41.21
C LEU A 139 -29.40 -12.06 -40.76
N GLN A 140 -28.52 -12.50 -41.66
CA GLN A 140 -27.44 -13.43 -41.32
C GLN A 140 -26.44 -12.83 -40.33
N ALA A 141 -26.07 -11.56 -40.50
CA ALA A 141 -25.21 -10.86 -39.54
C ALA A 141 -25.87 -10.74 -38.16
N PHE A 142 -27.16 -10.40 -38.11
CA PHE A 142 -27.92 -10.27 -36.87
C PHE A 142 -28.04 -11.63 -36.15
N ALA A 143 -28.43 -12.70 -36.84
CA ALA A 143 -28.52 -14.04 -36.26
C ALA A 143 -27.16 -14.52 -35.70
N ARG A 144 -26.05 -14.24 -36.41
CA ARG A 144 -24.70 -14.54 -35.91
C ARG A 144 -24.33 -13.70 -34.69
N SER A 145 -24.77 -12.44 -34.64
CA SER A 145 -24.56 -11.57 -33.47
C SER A 145 -25.33 -12.09 -32.26
N VAL A 146 -26.60 -12.46 -32.42
CA VAL A 146 -27.42 -13.05 -31.37
C VAL A 146 -26.82 -14.37 -30.87
N HIS A 147 -26.35 -15.23 -31.80
CA HIS A 147 -25.69 -16.48 -31.44
C HIS A 147 -24.34 -16.28 -30.71
N ARG A 148 -23.64 -15.18 -30.97
CA ARG A 148 -22.33 -14.85 -30.37
C ARG A 148 -22.42 -13.93 -29.16
N ALA A 149 -23.57 -13.33 -28.87
CA ALA A 149 -23.74 -12.43 -27.74
C ALA A 149 -23.46 -13.22 -26.44
N PRO A 150 -22.37 -12.90 -25.70
CA PRO A 150 -22.09 -13.56 -24.44
C PRO A 150 -23.23 -13.21 -23.49
N ARG A 151 -24.03 -14.21 -23.12
CA ARG A 151 -25.06 -14.08 -22.09
C ARG A 151 -24.37 -13.49 -20.86
N THR A 152 -24.79 -12.30 -20.45
CA THR A 152 -24.22 -11.57 -19.32
C THR A 152 -24.38 -12.40 -18.04
N HIS A 153 -23.36 -13.19 -17.73
CA HIS A 153 -23.18 -13.83 -16.44
C HIS A 153 -21.76 -13.54 -15.96
N VAL A 154 -21.67 -13.01 -14.75
CA VAL A 154 -20.45 -12.64 -14.03
C VAL A 154 -19.54 -13.87 -13.88
N GLN A 155 -18.32 -13.81 -14.42
CA GLN A 155 -17.16 -14.58 -13.94
C GLN A 155 -15.83 -13.89 -14.34
N ALA A 156 -14.88 -13.99 -13.41
CA ALA A 156 -13.58 -13.31 -13.36
C ALA A 156 -12.53 -13.90 -14.34
N PRO A 157 -11.38 -13.24 -14.56
CA PRO A 157 -10.55 -13.46 -15.74
C PRO A 157 -9.41 -14.45 -15.48
N GLU A 158 -9.32 -15.49 -16.32
CA GLU A 158 -8.08 -16.24 -16.51
C GLU A 158 -7.75 -16.39 -18.02
N GLU A 159 -6.46 -16.18 -18.29
CA GLU A 159 -5.66 -16.62 -19.45
C GLU A 159 -5.73 -15.88 -20.81
N ARG A 160 -4.79 -14.93 -20.91
CA ARG A 160 -4.12 -14.49 -22.13
C ARG A 160 -3.38 -15.65 -22.81
N MET A 161 -3.99 -16.31 -23.79
CA MET A 161 -3.25 -16.80 -24.98
C MET A 161 -4.12 -17.22 -26.18
N PHE A 162 -5.45 -17.05 -26.13
CA PHE A 162 -6.37 -17.56 -27.17
C PHE A 162 -6.97 -16.50 -28.14
N VAL A 163 -6.40 -15.29 -28.23
CA VAL A 163 -7.10 -14.13 -28.87
C VAL A 163 -6.81 -13.93 -30.37
N LYS A 164 -5.78 -14.56 -30.95
CA LYS A 164 -5.40 -14.24 -32.35
C LYS A 164 -6.36 -14.78 -33.42
N THR A 165 -7.00 -15.93 -33.20
CA THR A 165 -7.79 -16.60 -34.25
C THR A 165 -9.20 -16.02 -34.39
N VAL A 166 -9.82 -15.57 -33.29
CA VAL A 166 -11.18 -15.01 -33.29
C VAL A 166 -11.20 -13.57 -33.82
N GLY A 167 -10.15 -12.79 -33.54
CA GLY A 167 -10.01 -11.42 -34.03
C GLY A 167 -9.96 -11.35 -35.56
N ASN A 168 -9.25 -12.28 -36.20
CA ASN A 168 -9.09 -12.29 -37.66
C ASN A 168 -10.43 -12.55 -38.38
N ALA A 169 -11.30 -13.41 -37.84
CA ALA A 169 -12.60 -13.70 -38.45
C ALA A 169 -13.49 -12.45 -38.56
N ARG A 170 -13.49 -11.60 -37.53
CA ARG A 170 -14.25 -10.33 -37.52
C ARG A 170 -13.76 -9.36 -38.60
N VAL A 171 -12.45 -9.35 -38.86
CA VAL A 171 -11.83 -8.49 -39.87
C VAL A 171 -12.23 -8.92 -41.28
N PHE A 172 -12.29 -10.23 -41.53
CA PHE A 172 -12.75 -10.76 -42.82
C PHE A 172 -14.25 -10.52 -43.05
N ASP A 173 -15.09 -10.70 -42.02
CA ASP A 173 -16.52 -10.38 -42.08
C ASP A 173 -16.75 -8.89 -42.41
N PHE A 174 -15.99 -8.01 -41.75
CA PHE A 174 -16.01 -6.57 -41.98
C PHE A 174 -15.52 -6.20 -43.39
N ALA A 175 -14.45 -6.86 -43.86
CA ALA A 175 -13.91 -6.66 -45.20
C ALA A 175 -14.90 -7.06 -46.29
N MET A 176 -15.61 -8.17 -46.09
CA MET A 176 -16.64 -8.63 -47.00
C MET A 176 -17.84 -7.67 -47.02
N TYR A 177 -18.27 -7.18 -45.86
CA TYR A 177 -19.41 -6.24 -45.75
C TYR A 177 -19.14 -4.92 -46.49
N TRP A 178 -17.93 -4.38 -46.40
CA TRP A 178 -17.56 -3.10 -47.03
C TRP A 178 -16.88 -3.23 -48.41
N GLY A 179 -16.67 -4.46 -48.91
CA GLY A 179 -15.98 -4.69 -50.19
C GLY A 179 -14.53 -4.22 -50.18
N LEU A 180 -13.80 -4.48 -49.08
CA LEU A 180 -12.42 -4.04 -48.93
C LEU A 180 -11.46 -4.89 -49.79
N GLU A 181 -10.44 -4.24 -50.32
CA GLU A 181 -9.35 -4.93 -51.04
C GLU A 181 -8.37 -5.57 -50.06
N ASP A 182 -7.67 -6.62 -50.51
CA ASP A 182 -6.69 -7.36 -49.71
C ASP A 182 -5.64 -6.45 -49.06
N SER A 183 -5.22 -5.39 -49.76
CA SER A 183 -4.26 -4.40 -49.25
C SER A 183 -4.78 -3.67 -48.00
N SER A 184 -6.08 -3.34 -47.98
CA SER A 184 -6.74 -2.67 -46.85
C SER A 184 -7.02 -3.65 -45.71
N VAL A 185 -7.32 -4.91 -46.03
CA VAL A 185 -7.46 -5.98 -45.04
C VAL A 185 -6.14 -6.24 -44.33
N GLN A 186 -5.02 -6.36 -45.06
CA GLN A 186 -3.70 -6.55 -44.47
C GLN A 186 -3.29 -5.36 -43.60
N ALA A 187 -3.60 -4.13 -44.03
CA ALA A 187 -3.38 -2.95 -43.21
C ALA A 187 -4.20 -2.98 -41.92
N LEU A 188 -5.47 -3.39 -41.97
CA LEU A 188 -6.33 -3.51 -40.80
C LEU A 188 -5.89 -4.64 -39.85
N LEU A 189 -5.37 -5.75 -40.38
CA LEU A 189 -4.79 -6.86 -39.60
C LEU A 189 -3.47 -6.48 -38.91
N ALA A 190 -2.70 -5.56 -39.50
CA ALA A 190 -1.43 -5.09 -38.95
C ALA A 190 -1.60 -4.04 -37.82
N MET A 191 -2.81 -3.52 -37.61
CA MET A 191 -3.10 -2.53 -36.57
C MET A 191 -3.23 -3.16 -35.18
N ASP A 192 -3.06 -2.34 -34.14
CA ASP A 192 -3.33 -2.74 -32.76
C ASP A 192 -4.80 -3.22 -32.61
N PRO A 193 -5.06 -4.35 -31.92
CA PRO A 193 -6.41 -4.93 -31.85
C PRO A 193 -7.51 -3.99 -31.34
N SER A 194 -7.17 -3.02 -30.49
CA SER A 194 -8.17 -2.06 -30.00
C SER A 194 -8.43 -0.93 -30.99
N VAL A 195 -7.42 -0.52 -31.78
CA VAL A 195 -7.65 0.39 -32.92
C VAL A 195 -8.50 -0.30 -33.96
N GLN A 196 -8.21 -1.56 -34.24
CA GLN A 196 -8.96 -2.41 -35.15
C GLN A 196 -10.44 -2.50 -34.74
N ALA A 197 -10.72 -2.75 -33.45
CA ALA A 197 -12.08 -2.80 -32.93
C ALA A 197 -12.84 -1.47 -33.13
N ILE A 198 -12.24 -0.34 -32.76
CA ILE A 198 -12.85 0.99 -32.93
C ILE A 198 -13.12 1.28 -34.41
N VAL A 199 -12.17 0.95 -35.29
CA VAL A 199 -12.35 1.13 -36.72
C VAL A 199 -13.51 0.26 -37.23
N MET A 200 -13.61 -0.99 -36.79
CA MET A 200 -14.71 -1.88 -37.21
C MET A 200 -16.08 -1.44 -36.66
N ASP A 201 -16.12 -0.77 -35.50
CA ASP A 201 -17.36 -0.33 -34.86
C ASP A 201 -17.84 1.06 -35.31
N GLU A 202 -16.92 1.98 -35.59
CA GLU A 202 -17.25 3.40 -35.87
C GLU A 202 -17.13 3.79 -37.35
N PHE A 203 -16.56 2.92 -38.20
CA PHE A 203 -16.42 3.25 -39.62
C PHE A 203 -17.77 3.16 -40.35
N ASP A 204 -18.38 4.33 -40.55
CA ASP A 204 -19.61 4.53 -41.31
C ASP A 204 -19.40 5.61 -42.40
N PRO A 205 -18.88 5.22 -43.59
CA PRO A 205 -18.67 6.15 -44.68
C PRO A 205 -20.01 6.67 -45.21
N LYS A 206 -20.34 7.93 -44.90
CA LYS A 206 -21.57 8.58 -45.41
C LYS A 206 -21.52 8.75 -46.94
N GLY A 207 -22.63 8.36 -47.58
CA GLY A 207 -22.90 8.58 -49.00
C GLY A 207 -22.29 7.53 -49.94
N ASP A 208 -22.65 7.61 -51.22
CA ASP A 208 -22.17 6.71 -52.26
C ASP A 208 -20.66 6.92 -52.46
N THR A 209 -19.86 6.01 -51.91
CA THR A 209 -18.43 6.23 -51.70
C THR A 209 -17.63 5.40 -52.67
N GLN A 210 -17.18 6.04 -53.75
CA GLN A 210 -16.31 5.40 -54.76
C GLN A 210 -14.93 4.97 -54.23
N ASN A 211 -14.58 5.32 -52.99
CA ASN A 211 -13.27 5.00 -52.40
C ASN A 211 -13.38 4.62 -50.91
N VAL A 212 -14.03 3.49 -50.62
CA VAL A 212 -14.19 2.95 -49.26
C VAL A 212 -12.83 2.59 -48.65
N ASN A 213 -11.94 1.95 -49.40
CA ASN A 213 -10.58 1.57 -48.97
C ASN A 213 -9.75 2.77 -48.50
N GLY A 214 -9.69 3.84 -49.30
CA GLY A 214 -8.95 5.06 -48.95
C GLY A 214 -9.52 5.78 -47.72
N LYS A 215 -10.85 5.80 -47.58
CA LYS A 215 -11.52 6.38 -46.42
C LYS A 215 -11.28 5.57 -45.15
N LEU A 216 -11.31 4.24 -45.24
CA LEU A 216 -11.02 3.35 -44.12
C LEU A 216 -9.60 3.56 -43.61
N LEU A 217 -8.60 3.57 -44.49
CA LEU A 217 -7.22 3.76 -44.09
C LEU A 217 -6.96 5.15 -43.51
N ALA A 218 -7.61 6.18 -44.04
CA ALA A 218 -7.53 7.53 -43.48
C ALA A 218 -8.18 7.61 -42.08
N PHE A 219 -9.34 6.98 -41.90
CA PHE A 219 -10.03 6.90 -40.61
C PHE A 219 -9.20 6.13 -39.58
N ALA A 220 -8.69 4.95 -39.95
CA ALA A 220 -7.87 4.12 -39.09
C ALA A 220 -6.58 4.82 -38.65
N ARG A 221 -5.93 5.58 -39.54
CA ARG A 221 -4.79 6.45 -39.17
C ARG A 221 -5.20 7.55 -38.19
N SER A 222 -6.37 8.16 -38.35
CA SER A 222 -6.88 9.18 -37.42
C SER A 222 -7.15 8.60 -36.03
N ILE A 223 -7.71 7.40 -35.94
CA ILE A 223 -7.94 6.69 -34.67
C ILE A 223 -6.62 6.26 -34.04
N GLY A 224 -5.68 5.72 -34.82
CA GLY A 224 -4.34 5.37 -34.34
C GLY A 224 -3.59 6.57 -33.76
N ALA A 225 -3.64 7.73 -34.44
CA ALA A 225 -3.04 8.96 -33.96
C ALA A 225 -3.73 9.48 -32.68
N ARG A 226 -5.08 9.50 -32.64
CA ARG A 226 -5.84 9.88 -31.44
C ARG A 226 -5.53 8.97 -30.26
N LYS A 227 -5.43 7.66 -30.50
CA LYS A 227 -5.07 6.69 -29.46
C LYS A 227 -3.63 6.86 -29.00
N ALA A 228 -2.68 7.16 -29.88
CA ALA A 228 -1.30 7.47 -29.49
C ALA A 228 -1.23 8.75 -28.63
N THR A 229 -1.99 9.79 -28.97
CA THR A 229 -2.10 11.02 -28.15
C THR A 229 -2.82 10.76 -26.82
N GLN A 230 -3.89 9.95 -26.81
CA GLN A 230 -4.56 9.54 -25.59
C GLN A 230 -3.62 8.70 -24.72
N MET A 231 -2.89 7.72 -25.26
CA MET A 231 -1.93 6.92 -24.49
C MET A 231 -0.78 7.78 -23.92
N ALA A 232 -0.34 8.83 -24.63
CA ALA A 232 0.61 9.81 -24.09
C ALA A 232 0.01 10.65 -22.95
N GLN A 233 -1.28 11.03 -23.02
CA GLN A 233 -1.99 11.73 -21.94
C GLN A 233 -2.36 10.80 -20.77
N THR A 234 -2.74 9.55 -21.03
CA THR A 234 -2.99 8.51 -20.03
C THR A 234 -1.69 8.11 -19.33
N HIS A 235 -0.51 8.23 -19.95
CA HIS A 235 0.77 8.00 -19.26
C HIS A 235 1.09 9.08 -18.21
N VAL A 236 0.60 10.31 -18.41
CA VAL A 236 0.70 11.41 -17.43
C VAL A 236 -0.39 11.28 -16.36
N GLN A 237 -1.59 10.79 -16.71
CA GLN A 237 -2.73 10.63 -15.80
C GLN A 237 -2.68 9.31 -14.98
N ALA A 238 -2.14 8.23 -15.55
CA ALA A 238 -1.89 6.96 -14.85
C ALA A 238 -0.77 7.09 -13.82
N HIS A 239 0.18 8.01 -14.01
CA HIS A 239 1.20 8.32 -12.99
C HIS A 239 0.60 9.01 -11.76
N VAL A 240 -0.53 9.71 -11.91
CA VAL A 240 -1.28 10.35 -10.82
C VAL A 240 -2.26 9.36 -10.17
N GLN A 241 -2.88 8.48 -10.95
CA GLN A 241 -3.92 7.55 -10.46
C GLN A 241 -3.35 6.26 -9.85
N ALA A 242 -2.18 5.78 -10.32
CA ALA A 242 -1.42 4.72 -9.65
C ALA A 242 -0.89 5.16 -8.29
N HIS A 243 -0.59 6.46 -8.12
CA HIS A 243 -0.17 7.01 -6.83
C HIS A 243 -1.32 7.00 -5.80
N VAL A 244 -2.57 7.26 -6.24
CA VAL A 244 -3.75 7.30 -5.38
C VAL A 244 -4.24 5.89 -4.98
N GLN A 245 -4.18 4.89 -5.86
CA GLN A 245 -4.58 3.51 -5.51
C GLN A 245 -3.55 2.75 -4.68
N ALA A 246 -2.25 3.02 -4.88
CA ALA A 246 -1.20 2.54 -3.97
C ALA A 246 -1.33 3.20 -2.58
N GLN A 247 -1.71 4.48 -2.51
CA GLN A 247 -1.98 5.16 -1.24
C GLN A 247 -3.16 4.56 -0.47
N VAL A 248 -4.28 4.17 -1.11
CA VAL A 248 -5.46 3.64 -0.39
C VAL A 248 -5.25 2.21 0.16
N ALA A 249 -4.45 1.38 -0.51
CA ALA A 249 -4.09 0.06 0.02
C ALA A 249 -3.05 0.13 1.14
N GLN A 250 -2.14 1.12 1.11
CA GLN A 250 -1.12 1.32 2.14
C GLN A 250 -1.60 2.13 3.35
N ASP A 251 -2.57 3.03 3.18
CA ASP A 251 -3.17 3.77 4.30
C ASP A 251 -3.94 2.82 5.24
N GLY A 252 -4.44 1.69 4.72
CA GLY A 252 -5.02 0.61 5.53
C GLY A 252 -4.01 -0.13 6.40
N ASP A 253 -2.82 -0.44 5.86
CA ASP A 253 -1.73 -1.10 6.59
C ASP A 253 -1.13 -0.17 7.67
N VAL A 254 -0.91 1.10 7.32
CA VAL A 254 -0.42 2.11 8.28
C VAL A 254 -1.45 2.40 9.37
N SER A 255 -2.73 2.51 9.03
CA SER A 255 -3.79 2.73 10.03
C SER A 255 -3.93 1.56 10.99
N GLY A 256 -3.84 0.31 10.49
CA GLY A 256 -3.83 -0.90 11.33
C GLY A 256 -2.61 -0.95 12.25
N PHE A 257 -1.43 -0.64 11.71
CA PHE A 257 -0.18 -0.59 12.47
C PHE A 257 -0.18 0.50 13.55
N VAL A 258 -0.67 1.71 13.24
CA VAL A 258 -0.83 2.83 14.19
C VAL A 258 -1.79 2.47 15.30
N HIS A 259 -2.91 1.81 14.97
CA HIS A 259 -3.85 1.33 15.97
C HIS A 259 -3.26 0.23 16.86
N HIS A 260 -2.50 -0.72 16.27
CA HIS A 260 -1.88 -1.82 17.00
C HIS A 260 -0.87 -1.32 18.05
N TRP A 261 -0.06 -0.33 17.71
CA TRP A 261 0.97 0.22 18.59
C TRP A 261 0.52 1.46 19.38
N GLY A 262 -0.71 1.95 19.18
CA GLY A 262 -1.25 3.11 19.88
C GLY A 262 -0.47 4.41 19.60
N LEU A 263 0.00 4.60 18.37
CA LEU A 263 0.82 5.74 17.97
C LEU A 263 -0.04 7.01 17.81
N ASP A 264 0.56 8.17 18.04
CA ASP A 264 -0.13 9.45 17.89
C ASP A 264 -0.33 9.84 16.42
N GLU A 265 -1.23 10.80 16.19
CA GLU A 265 -1.54 11.31 14.85
C GLU A 265 -0.31 11.95 14.18
N THR A 266 0.63 12.50 14.96
CA THR A 266 1.86 13.09 14.44
C THR A 266 2.80 12.03 13.87
N THR A 267 2.90 10.88 14.53
CA THR A 267 3.68 9.72 14.10
C THR A 267 3.01 9.01 12.93
N ARG A 268 1.68 8.97 12.90
CA ARG A 268 0.93 8.51 11.71
C ARG A 268 1.27 9.35 10.48
N LEU A 269 1.17 10.68 10.59
CA LEU A 269 1.52 11.59 9.50
C LEU A 269 2.99 11.45 9.08
N PHE A 270 3.89 11.25 10.05
CA PHE A 270 5.30 10.97 9.77
C PHE A 270 5.49 9.67 8.96
N LEU A 271 4.85 8.55 9.36
CA LEU A 271 4.90 7.27 8.64
C LEU A 271 4.33 7.39 7.21
N MET A 272 3.26 8.15 7.02
CA MET A 272 2.69 8.41 5.70
C MET A 272 3.65 9.21 4.81
N GLY A 273 4.48 10.08 5.41
CA GLY A 273 5.51 10.85 4.72
C GLY A 273 6.79 10.07 4.37
N LEU A 274 6.95 8.83 4.83
CA LEU A 274 8.11 8.00 4.51
C LEU A 274 8.03 7.42 3.08
N PRO A 275 9.17 7.23 2.40
CA PRO A 275 9.28 6.38 1.22
C PRO A 275 8.68 4.99 1.47
N GLU A 276 8.11 4.39 0.44
CA GLU A 276 7.34 3.14 0.54
C GLU A 276 8.19 1.95 1.03
N ASP A 277 9.42 1.83 0.57
CA ASP A 277 10.37 0.81 0.97
C ASP A 277 10.75 0.93 2.46
N VAL A 278 10.96 2.16 2.93
CA VAL A 278 11.26 2.45 4.33
C VAL A 278 10.04 2.19 5.20
N ARG A 279 8.86 2.67 4.79
CA ARG A 279 7.60 2.44 5.51
C ARG A 279 7.34 0.94 5.66
N CYS A 280 7.50 0.15 4.60
CA CYS A 280 7.29 -1.30 4.62
C CYS A 280 8.27 -2.00 5.57
N LYS A 281 9.54 -1.61 5.59
CA LYS A 281 10.51 -2.10 6.58
C LYS A 281 10.15 -1.70 8.01
N VAL A 282 9.68 -0.46 8.21
CA VAL A 282 9.24 0.01 9.53
C VAL A 282 8.05 -0.79 10.04
N THR A 283 7.03 -1.03 9.19
CA THR A 283 5.85 -1.80 9.61
C THR A 283 6.15 -3.28 9.87
N GLN A 284 7.14 -3.85 9.19
CA GLN A 284 7.53 -5.26 9.36
C GLN A 284 8.51 -5.51 10.51
N GLU A 285 9.51 -4.63 10.71
CA GLU A 285 10.64 -4.89 11.60
C GLU A 285 10.53 -4.16 12.95
N PHE A 286 9.62 -3.19 13.09
CA PHE A 286 9.45 -2.47 14.35
C PHE A 286 8.79 -3.35 15.42
N ALA A 287 9.62 -3.89 16.30
CA ALA A 287 9.23 -4.69 17.46
C ALA A 287 9.78 -4.08 18.76
N PRO A 288 9.15 -3.02 19.32
CA PRO A 288 9.59 -2.43 20.57
C PRO A 288 9.33 -3.38 21.76
N ASN A 289 10.24 -3.38 22.74
CA ASN A 289 10.03 -4.11 23.99
C ASN A 289 8.70 -3.70 24.67
N PRO A 290 8.00 -4.62 25.34
CA PRO A 290 6.70 -4.36 25.97
C PRO A 290 6.74 -3.26 27.03
N ASP A 291 7.90 -2.97 27.61
CA ASP A 291 8.09 -1.89 28.61
C ASP A 291 8.45 -0.53 27.99
N THR A 292 8.36 -0.37 26.67
CA THR A 292 8.69 0.89 25.99
C THR A 292 7.62 1.94 26.29
N ARG A 293 8.01 3.03 26.98
CA ARG A 293 7.11 4.13 27.34
C ARG A 293 6.82 5.13 26.22
N ASP A 294 7.77 5.35 25.31
CA ASP A 294 7.67 6.29 24.20
C ASP A 294 7.81 5.53 22.88
N LEU A 295 6.67 5.00 22.41
CA LEU A 295 6.60 4.23 21.17
C LEU A 295 6.79 5.14 19.95
N ASP A 296 6.21 6.34 19.98
CA ASP A 296 6.33 7.37 18.94
C ASP A 296 7.77 7.80 18.70
N GLY A 297 8.49 8.20 19.75
CA GLY A 297 9.89 8.62 19.66
C GLY A 297 10.79 7.48 19.18
N LYS A 298 10.56 6.26 19.68
CA LYS A 298 11.35 5.08 19.30
C LYS A 298 11.12 4.67 17.85
N LEU A 299 9.88 4.74 17.37
CA LEU A 299 9.56 4.47 15.98
C LEU A 299 10.18 5.51 15.06
N ARG A 300 10.07 6.81 15.38
CA ARG A 300 10.70 7.87 14.57
C ARG A 300 12.20 7.69 14.49
N MET A 301 12.85 7.30 15.59
CA MET A 301 14.29 6.96 15.60
C MET A 301 14.61 5.74 14.74
N PHE A 302 13.80 4.68 14.83
CA PHE A 302 13.97 3.47 14.03
C PHE A 302 13.82 3.75 12.52
N ALA A 303 12.75 4.46 12.15
CA ALA A 303 12.47 4.86 10.78
C ALA A 303 13.56 5.78 10.21
N ARG A 304 14.08 6.73 11.00
CA ARG A 304 15.25 7.54 10.62
C ARG A 304 16.49 6.70 10.41
N GLY A 305 16.73 5.70 11.27
CA GLY A 305 17.79 4.71 11.05
C GLY A 305 17.66 4.03 9.69
N ILE A 306 16.48 3.53 9.35
CA ILE A 306 16.22 2.85 8.07
C ILE A 306 16.41 3.80 6.88
N LEU A 307 15.89 5.03 6.95
CA LEU A 307 16.09 6.05 5.92
C LEU A 307 17.58 6.25 5.63
N THR A 308 18.37 6.45 6.68
CA THR A 308 19.81 6.70 6.53
C THR A 308 20.58 5.50 6.00
N HIS A 309 20.10 4.27 6.22
CA HIS A 309 20.72 3.06 5.67
C HIS A 309 20.27 2.75 4.22
N SER A 310 19.00 2.99 3.88
CA SER A 310 18.48 2.78 2.51
C SER A 310 19.17 3.73 1.54
N ASP A 311 19.17 5.02 1.85
CA ASP A 311 19.77 6.05 1.00
C ASP A 311 21.29 5.85 0.87
N LEU A 312 21.95 5.45 1.95
CA LEU A 312 23.40 5.20 1.93
C LEU A 312 23.77 3.97 1.11
N SER A 313 22.96 2.91 1.14
CA SER A 313 23.19 1.71 0.34
C SER A 313 23.03 1.99 -1.15
N GLU A 314 22.04 2.80 -1.55
CA GLU A 314 21.87 3.20 -2.94
C GLU A 314 22.99 4.13 -3.40
N PHE A 315 23.37 5.09 -2.56
CA PHE A 315 24.49 5.98 -2.82
C PHE A 315 25.81 5.20 -2.97
N ALA A 316 26.07 4.23 -2.09
CA ALA A 316 27.23 3.36 -2.16
C ALA A 316 27.26 2.53 -3.44
N LYS A 317 26.10 2.03 -3.88
CA LYS A 317 25.97 1.29 -5.13
C LYS A 317 26.16 2.19 -6.36
N ARG A 318 25.58 3.38 -6.37
CA ARG A 318 25.70 4.36 -7.45
C ARG A 318 27.15 4.74 -7.73
N TRP A 319 27.92 4.93 -6.66
CA TRP A 319 29.31 5.37 -6.76
C TRP A 319 30.34 4.25 -6.59
N ASN A 320 29.86 2.99 -6.47
CA ASN A 320 30.68 1.80 -6.26
C ASN A 320 31.69 1.96 -5.10
N LEU A 321 31.21 2.44 -3.95
CA LEU A 321 32.03 2.71 -2.78
C LEU A 321 32.49 1.42 -2.09
N ASP A 322 33.70 1.44 -1.55
CA ASP A 322 34.22 0.34 -0.74
C ASP A 322 33.58 0.30 0.66
N ALA A 323 33.70 -0.86 1.33
CA ALA A 323 33.14 -1.05 2.66
C ALA A 323 33.70 -0.06 3.70
N ALA A 324 34.94 0.40 3.52
CA ALA A 324 35.57 1.35 4.43
C ALA A 324 34.99 2.76 4.28
N SER A 325 34.67 3.19 3.05
CA SER A 325 34.00 4.45 2.74
C SER A 325 32.56 4.45 3.19
N VAL A 326 31.86 3.32 3.06
CA VAL A 326 30.50 3.18 3.62
C VAL A 326 30.53 3.27 5.14
N ALA A 327 31.44 2.57 5.82
CA ALA A 327 31.60 2.66 7.26
C ALA A 327 31.98 4.09 7.71
N PHE A 328 32.85 4.77 6.97
CA PHE A 328 33.18 6.18 7.20
C PHE A 328 31.94 7.07 7.07
N MET A 329 31.14 6.93 6.01
CA MET A 329 29.90 7.67 5.82
C MET A 329 28.89 7.41 6.96
N GLN A 330 28.82 6.19 7.49
CA GLN A 330 27.99 5.87 8.66
C GLN A 330 28.48 6.55 9.95
N SER A 331 29.78 6.79 10.08
CA SER A 331 30.37 7.45 11.25
C SER A 331 30.22 8.98 11.25
N LEU A 332 29.85 9.57 10.11
CA LEU A 332 29.66 11.03 10.00
C LEU A 332 28.37 11.47 10.69
N PRO A 333 28.35 12.70 11.27
CA PRO A 333 27.12 13.35 11.70
C PRO A 333 26.06 13.38 10.59
N GLU A 334 24.78 13.28 10.97
CA GLU A 334 23.67 13.15 10.04
C GLU A 334 23.59 14.33 9.05
N GLU A 335 23.89 15.53 9.53
CA GLU A 335 23.88 16.76 8.73
C GLU A 335 24.95 16.74 7.64
N ILE A 336 26.17 16.32 7.99
CA ILE A 336 27.29 16.20 7.04
C ILE A 336 27.01 15.06 6.05
N ARG A 337 26.58 13.90 6.54
CA ARG A 337 26.23 12.75 5.69
C ARG A 337 25.17 13.12 4.65
N SER A 338 24.13 13.84 5.05
CA SER A 338 23.06 14.28 4.16
C SER A 338 23.55 15.25 3.08
N ARG A 339 24.34 16.27 3.45
CA ARG A 339 24.95 17.19 2.47
C ARG A 339 25.88 16.46 1.51
N VAL A 340 26.70 15.54 2.02
CA VAL A 340 27.60 14.73 1.18
C VAL A 340 26.81 13.90 0.18
N MET A 341 25.72 13.25 0.60
CA MET A 341 24.90 12.44 -0.31
C MET A 341 24.19 13.28 -1.38
N LEU A 342 23.92 14.55 -1.10
CA LEU A 342 23.27 15.47 -2.04
C LEU A 342 24.26 16.13 -3.01
N GLU A 343 25.41 16.59 -2.50
CA GLU A 343 26.32 17.48 -3.22
C GLU A 343 27.53 16.75 -3.85
N PHE A 344 27.77 15.50 -3.48
CA PHE A 344 28.89 14.74 -4.02
C PHE A 344 28.63 14.26 -5.46
N ASP A 345 29.24 14.97 -6.41
CA ASP A 345 29.20 14.65 -7.85
C ASP A 345 30.62 14.56 -8.45
N PRO A 346 31.32 13.42 -8.28
CA PRO A 346 32.65 13.23 -8.85
C PRO A 346 32.57 13.09 -10.38
N ARG A 347 33.47 13.79 -11.10
CA ARG A 347 33.59 13.69 -12.57
C ARG A 347 33.65 12.23 -13.05
N ASP A 348 33.02 11.95 -14.20
CA ASP A 348 32.84 10.62 -14.83
C ASP A 348 34.12 9.77 -15.01
N ASN A 349 35.31 10.35 -14.87
CA ASN A 349 36.61 9.67 -15.00
C ASN A 349 37.41 9.61 -13.70
N THR A 350 36.75 9.77 -12.55
CA THR A 350 37.42 9.73 -11.25
C THR A 350 37.92 8.32 -10.93
N ARG A 351 39.25 8.13 -10.94
CA ARG A 351 39.89 6.83 -10.62
C ARG A 351 39.76 6.40 -9.16
N ASN A 352 39.63 7.34 -8.23
CA ASN A 352 39.54 7.06 -6.80
C ASN A 352 38.35 7.82 -6.20
N VAL A 353 37.16 7.25 -6.36
CA VAL A 353 35.91 7.85 -5.89
C VAL A 353 35.87 7.87 -4.36
N ASP A 354 36.30 6.79 -3.70
CA ASP A 354 36.42 6.67 -2.24
C ASP A 354 37.29 7.76 -1.61
N GLY A 355 38.49 7.98 -2.15
CA GLY A 355 39.40 9.01 -1.67
C GLY A 355 38.84 10.42 -1.83
N LYS A 356 38.13 10.70 -2.94
CA LYS A 356 37.46 11.99 -3.14
C LYS A 356 36.27 12.17 -2.22
N LEU A 357 35.48 11.13 -1.98
CA LEU A 357 34.35 11.18 -1.07
C LEU A 357 34.82 11.54 0.34
N ARG A 358 35.84 10.85 0.85
CA ARG A 358 36.39 11.12 2.19
C ARG A 358 36.95 12.53 2.29
N ALA A 359 37.69 13.00 1.28
CA ALA A 359 38.19 14.38 1.26
C ALA A 359 37.06 15.41 1.23
N PHE A 360 36.03 15.17 0.41
CA PHE A 360 34.86 16.03 0.29
C PHE A 360 34.06 16.10 1.60
N ALA A 361 33.79 14.95 2.20
CA ALA A 361 33.08 14.85 3.47
C ALA A 361 33.85 15.50 4.64
N SER A 362 35.17 15.33 4.69
CA SER A 362 36.01 16.03 5.67
C SER A 362 35.99 17.54 5.46
N ASN A 363 36.04 18.01 4.21
CA ASN A 363 35.94 19.44 3.90
C ASN A 363 34.57 20.01 4.26
N MET A 364 33.49 19.24 4.06
CA MET A 364 32.14 19.61 4.50
C MET A 364 32.03 19.68 6.03
N GLY A 365 32.76 18.83 6.75
CA GLY A 365 32.88 18.95 8.20
C GLY A 365 33.55 20.26 8.63
N THR A 366 34.56 20.71 7.88
CA THR A 366 35.24 21.98 8.13
C THR A 366 34.37 23.18 7.78
N THR A 367 33.70 23.19 6.63
CA THR A 367 32.84 24.32 6.22
C THR A 367 31.62 24.46 7.13
N VAL A 368 31.01 23.36 7.58
CA VAL A 368 29.92 23.39 8.55
C VAL A 368 30.40 23.89 9.92
N ALA A 369 31.66 23.62 10.30
CA ALA A 369 32.23 24.18 11.51
C ALA A 369 32.42 25.70 11.39
N GLU A 370 32.92 26.20 10.26
CA GLU A 370 33.09 27.64 9.99
C GLU A 370 31.74 28.39 9.89
N GLU A 371 30.74 27.81 9.22
CA GLU A 371 29.37 28.35 9.15
C GLU A 371 28.73 28.38 10.56
N SER A 372 28.91 27.33 11.36
CA SER A 372 28.42 27.29 12.75
C SER A 372 29.10 28.33 13.64
N GLU A 373 30.41 28.57 13.49
CA GLU A 373 31.11 29.62 14.23
C GLU A 373 30.61 31.03 13.87
N SER A 374 30.32 31.28 12.58
CA SER A 374 29.71 32.54 12.12
C SER A 374 28.29 32.75 12.68
N ASP A 375 27.48 31.69 12.72
CA ASP A 375 26.13 31.73 13.29
C ASP A 375 26.17 31.92 14.81
N GLU A 376 27.11 31.27 15.50
CA GLU A 376 27.35 31.43 16.95
C GLU A 376 27.76 32.85 17.28
N HIS A 377 28.66 33.44 16.48
CA HIS A 377 29.09 34.83 16.64
C HIS A 377 27.90 35.79 16.50
N THR A 378 27.09 35.62 15.44
CA THR A 378 25.90 36.45 15.19
C THR A 378 24.86 36.31 16.32
N PHE A 379 24.65 35.09 16.82
CA PHE A 379 23.75 34.83 17.93
C PHE A 379 24.23 35.49 19.22
N LEU A 380 25.51 35.35 19.56
CA LEU A 380 26.08 35.94 20.78
C LEU A 380 26.12 37.46 20.70
N GLU A 381 26.38 38.04 19.53
CA GLU A 381 26.30 39.49 19.31
C GLU A 381 24.88 40.01 19.52
N ARG A 382 23.87 39.35 18.92
CA ARG A 382 22.46 39.73 19.04
C ARG A 382 21.98 39.82 20.49
N TRP A 383 22.51 38.96 21.36
CA TRP A 383 22.12 38.93 22.78
C TRP A 383 23.12 39.63 23.71
N GLY A 384 24.13 40.33 23.17
CA GLY A 384 25.15 41.03 23.96
C GLY A 384 26.05 40.08 24.77
N LEU A 385 26.17 38.83 24.34
CA LEU A 385 26.95 37.78 24.98
C LEU A 385 28.33 37.58 24.35
N ILE A 386 28.62 38.27 23.24
CA ILE A 386 29.85 38.10 22.46
C ILE A 386 31.15 38.27 23.28
N GLU A 387 31.18 39.24 24.19
CA GLU A 387 32.34 39.53 25.05
C GLU A 387 32.44 38.58 26.27
N ASN A 388 31.45 37.71 26.49
CA ASN A 388 31.40 36.84 27.66
C ASN A 388 32.01 35.47 27.34
N PRO A 389 33.20 35.12 27.86
CA PRO A 389 33.88 33.86 27.52
C PRO A 389 33.08 32.62 27.97
N THR A 390 32.28 32.75 29.03
CA THR A 390 31.41 31.67 29.51
C THR A 390 30.32 31.30 28.50
N ALA A 391 29.81 32.25 27.70
CA ALA A 391 28.78 31.96 26.71
C ALA A 391 29.35 31.09 25.57
N TRP A 392 30.55 31.44 25.09
CA TRP A 392 31.32 30.65 24.13
C TRP A 392 31.64 29.25 24.66
N GLU A 393 32.10 29.15 25.92
CA GLU A 393 32.42 27.88 26.56
C GLU A 393 31.19 26.97 26.69
N VAL A 394 30.01 27.54 26.96
CA VAL A 394 28.76 26.79 27.04
C VAL A 394 28.34 26.25 25.67
N LEU A 395 28.44 27.05 24.60
CA LEU A 395 28.11 26.59 23.23
C LEU A 395 29.11 25.53 22.73
N SER A 396 30.40 25.68 23.00
CA SER A 396 31.42 24.72 22.54
C SER A 396 31.34 23.36 23.26
N LYS A 397 30.82 23.33 24.49
CA LYS A 397 30.65 22.09 25.28
C LYS A 397 29.41 21.27 24.92
N VAL A 398 28.43 21.84 24.24
CA VAL A 398 27.18 21.15 23.90
C VAL A 398 27.25 20.54 22.49
N ASN A 399 26.57 19.41 22.29
CA ASN A 399 26.52 18.74 20.99
C ASN A 399 25.93 19.69 19.91
N PRO A 400 26.44 19.67 18.65
CA PRO A 400 26.00 20.58 17.59
C PRO A 400 24.48 20.67 17.38
N THR A 401 23.74 19.57 17.47
CA THR A 401 22.27 19.57 17.32
C THR A 401 21.59 20.30 18.50
N VAL A 402 22.13 20.12 19.71
CA VAL A 402 21.66 20.80 20.93
C VAL A 402 22.00 22.29 20.87
N ARG A 403 23.19 22.61 20.38
CA ARG A 403 23.68 23.97 20.16
C ARG A 403 22.76 24.75 19.22
N ALA A 404 22.45 24.20 18.05
CA ALA A 404 21.52 24.80 17.09
C ALA A 404 20.13 25.04 17.71
N ARG A 405 19.64 24.09 18.52
CA ARG A 405 18.38 24.22 19.25
C ARG A 405 18.43 25.37 20.26
N ILE A 406 19.51 25.49 21.02
CA ILE A 406 19.71 26.59 21.97
C ILE A 406 19.66 27.94 21.23
N MET A 407 20.40 28.07 20.13
CA MET A 407 20.46 29.31 19.36
C MET A 407 19.11 29.72 18.77
N ARG A 408 18.28 28.74 18.39
CA ARG A 408 16.94 28.98 17.82
C ARG A 408 15.89 29.33 18.88
N GLU A 409 15.92 28.66 20.03
CA GLU A 409 14.83 28.71 21.03
C GLU A 409 15.11 29.69 22.18
N PHE A 410 16.34 30.21 22.30
CA PHE A 410 16.67 31.18 23.33
C PHE A 410 16.13 32.57 22.98
N ASP A 411 15.02 32.94 23.63
CA ASP A 411 14.34 34.23 23.49
C ASP A 411 13.99 34.84 24.86
N PRO A 412 14.97 35.45 25.57
CA PRO A 412 14.70 36.13 26.84
C PRO A 412 13.82 37.37 26.64
N LYS A 413 12.95 37.66 27.61
CA LYS A 413 12.11 38.89 27.59
C LYS A 413 12.97 40.15 27.53
N GLN A 414 12.48 41.20 26.86
CA GLN A 414 13.24 42.43 26.57
C GLN A 414 13.79 43.18 27.81
N ASP A 415 13.28 42.90 29.02
CA ASP A 415 13.73 43.49 30.29
C ASP A 415 14.58 42.55 31.17
N THR A 416 15.14 41.49 30.58
CA THR A 416 15.91 40.50 31.35
C THR A 416 17.27 41.07 31.75
N ARG A 417 17.45 41.34 33.05
CA ARG A 417 18.71 41.91 33.59
C ARG A 417 19.91 40.96 33.54
N ASP A 418 19.69 39.65 33.58
CA ASP A 418 20.76 38.63 33.60
C ASP A 418 20.60 37.66 32.42
N ILE A 419 20.99 38.14 31.23
CA ILE A 419 20.88 37.37 29.99
C ILE A 419 21.83 36.17 30.02
N LEU A 420 23.06 36.34 30.54
CA LEU A 420 24.05 35.28 30.64
C LEU A 420 23.58 34.14 31.56
N GLY A 421 23.07 34.46 32.76
CA GLY A 421 22.56 33.45 33.68
C GLY A 421 21.35 32.70 33.12
N LYS A 422 20.47 33.41 32.39
CA LYS A 422 19.34 32.78 31.69
C LYS A 422 19.79 31.89 30.54
N PHE A 423 20.79 32.33 29.77
CA PHE A 423 21.40 31.57 28.70
C PHE A 423 22.02 30.28 29.21
N CYS A 424 22.90 30.36 30.22
CA CYS A 424 23.53 29.18 30.82
C CYS A 424 22.50 28.21 31.43
N GLY A 425 21.47 28.74 32.11
CA GLY A 425 20.38 27.94 32.67
C GLY A 425 19.56 27.23 31.59
N PHE A 426 19.24 27.93 30.51
CA PHE A 426 18.52 27.39 29.37
C PHE A 426 19.35 26.34 28.63
N ALA A 427 20.60 26.64 28.29
CA ALA A 427 21.53 25.72 27.63
C ALA A 427 21.71 24.42 28.44
N THR A 428 21.86 24.52 29.76
CA THR A 428 21.95 23.35 30.66
C THR A 428 20.65 22.55 30.65
N SER A 429 19.49 23.21 30.63
CA SER A 429 18.18 22.56 30.54
C SER A 429 18.02 21.81 29.22
N VAL A 430 18.36 22.44 28.09
CA VAL A 430 18.27 21.85 26.75
C VAL A 430 19.27 20.72 26.59
N ALA A 431 20.51 20.88 27.05
CA ALA A 431 21.52 19.82 27.05
C ALA A 431 21.10 18.63 27.92
N ARG A 432 20.49 18.87 29.09
CA ARG A 432 19.93 17.80 29.93
C ARG A 432 18.73 17.12 29.26
N ALA A 433 17.85 17.87 28.61
CA ALA A 433 16.73 17.31 27.87
C ALA A 433 17.19 16.47 26.66
N ALA A 434 18.28 16.88 26.00
CA ALA A 434 18.86 16.13 24.89
C ALA A 434 19.62 14.87 25.37
N ALA A 435 20.37 14.96 26.46
CA ALA A 435 21.03 13.81 27.09
C ALA A 435 20.03 12.86 27.76
N GLY A 436 18.84 13.36 28.13
CA GLY A 436 17.74 12.64 28.78
C GLY A 436 16.56 12.33 27.86
N GLY A 437 16.70 12.50 26.55
CA GLY A 437 15.72 12.06 25.54
C GLY A 437 15.55 10.55 25.47
N ALA A 438 16.42 9.81 26.16
CA ALA A 438 16.13 8.51 26.73
C ALA A 438 15.86 8.68 28.24
N LEU A 439 14.60 8.47 28.66
CA LEU A 439 14.09 8.41 30.05
C LEU A 439 13.47 9.69 30.62
N GLY A 440 12.15 9.82 30.42
CA GLY A 440 11.26 10.35 31.46
C GLY A 440 11.12 9.35 32.62
N ARG A 441 11.80 9.68 33.73
CA ARG A 441 11.81 9.07 35.08
C ARG A 441 12.95 8.09 35.36
N VAL A 442 13.99 8.67 35.97
CA VAL A 442 15.12 8.07 36.72
C VAL A 442 14.77 6.73 37.39
N PRO A 443 15.43 5.62 37.01
CA PRO A 443 16.01 4.68 37.95
C PRO A 443 17.42 5.16 38.30
N THR A 444 17.65 5.28 39.59
CA THR A 444 18.96 5.43 40.22
C THR A 444 19.97 4.46 39.60
N PRO A 445 21.24 4.85 39.37
CA PRO A 445 22.28 3.88 39.07
C PRO A 445 22.40 2.92 40.25
N ALA A 446 22.23 1.63 39.99
CA ALA A 446 22.74 0.56 40.84
C ALA A 446 24.28 0.57 40.74
N LEU A 447 24.91 1.56 41.36
CA LEU A 447 26.23 1.36 41.94
C LEU A 447 25.98 0.57 43.21
N VAL A 448 26.38 -0.70 43.17
CA VAL A 448 26.93 -1.50 44.27
C VAL A 448 26.20 -1.32 45.60
N HIS A 449 25.49 -2.37 46.04
CA HIS A 449 25.19 -2.57 47.45
C HIS A 449 26.43 -2.29 48.30
N ARG A 450 26.52 -1.06 48.80
CA ARG A 450 27.35 -0.69 49.92
C ARG A 450 26.36 -0.18 50.94
N ALA A 451 26.11 -1.03 51.93
CA ALA A 451 25.14 -0.85 53.01
C ALA A 451 24.96 0.63 53.38
N VAL A 452 23.84 1.22 52.98
CA VAL A 452 23.41 2.50 53.55
C VAL A 452 22.91 2.14 54.95
N THR A 453 23.76 2.41 55.93
CA THR A 453 23.39 2.37 57.34
C THR A 453 22.27 3.38 57.55
N ASN A 454 21.20 3.00 58.25
CA ASN A 454 20.16 3.91 58.73
C ASN A 454 20.69 4.80 59.89
N ASP A 455 21.96 5.17 59.85
CA ASP A 455 22.65 5.89 60.91
C ASP A 455 22.48 7.40 60.72
N PRO A 456 21.75 8.08 61.64
CA PRO A 456 21.48 9.51 61.56
C PRO A 456 22.75 10.37 61.47
N GLU A 457 23.85 9.91 62.08
CA GLU A 457 25.11 10.65 62.12
C GLU A 457 25.82 10.64 60.75
N GLN A 458 25.69 9.54 60.00
CA GLN A 458 26.24 9.44 58.65
C GLN A 458 25.42 10.27 57.65
N PHE A 459 24.09 10.27 57.78
CA PHE A 459 23.22 11.13 57.00
C PHE A 459 23.53 12.63 57.24
N ALA A 460 23.67 13.03 58.50
CA ALA A 460 23.98 14.42 58.84
C ALA A 460 25.34 14.87 58.31
N SER A 461 26.32 13.96 58.31
CA SER A 461 27.66 14.23 57.78
C SER A 461 27.66 14.34 56.26
N ARG A 462 26.88 13.51 55.57
CA ARG A 462 26.72 13.56 54.10
C ARG A 462 26.16 14.89 53.61
N TRP A 463 25.22 15.48 54.34
CA TRP A 463 24.58 16.73 53.97
C TRP A 463 25.16 17.96 54.68
N GLN A 464 26.25 17.80 55.43
CA GLN A 464 26.90 18.87 56.20
C GLN A 464 25.92 19.65 57.08
N LEU A 465 25.03 18.93 57.77
CA LEU A 465 24.06 19.53 58.69
C LEU A 465 24.76 20.13 59.90
N ASP A 466 24.34 21.33 60.30
CA ASP A 466 24.81 21.98 61.53
C ASP A 466 24.37 21.23 62.80
N GLU A 467 24.98 21.53 63.94
CA GLU A 467 24.70 20.82 65.20
C GLU A 467 23.24 20.97 65.65
N GLY A 468 22.59 22.09 65.31
CA GLY A 468 21.16 22.29 65.56
C GLY A 468 20.28 21.32 64.78
N SER A 469 20.58 21.14 63.48
CA SER A 469 19.91 20.19 62.60
C SER A 469 20.20 18.74 62.99
N ARG A 470 21.43 18.44 63.44
CA ARG A 470 21.81 17.13 63.98
C ARG A 470 21.01 16.79 65.23
N ALA A 471 20.93 17.72 66.18
CA ALA A 471 20.12 17.56 67.39
C ALA A 471 18.64 17.34 67.06
N LEU A 472 18.11 18.07 66.06
CA LEU A 472 16.75 17.85 65.58
C LEU A 472 16.56 16.44 65.01
N LEU A 473 17.49 15.96 64.17
CA LEU A 473 17.42 14.62 63.59
C LEU A 473 17.44 13.52 64.67
N ARG A 474 18.26 13.66 65.72
CA ARG A 474 18.30 12.72 66.87
C ARG A 474 17.01 12.72 67.68
N GLY A 475 16.33 13.87 67.76
CA GLY A 475 15.11 14.05 68.55
C GLY A 475 13.81 13.65 67.85
N LEU A 476 13.85 13.25 66.57
CA LEU A 476 12.68 12.77 65.86
C LEU A 476 12.32 11.32 66.26
N ASP A 477 11.03 11.00 66.19
CA ASP A 477 10.57 9.60 66.28
C ASP A 477 11.27 8.74 65.20
N PRO A 478 11.62 7.46 65.49
CA PRO A 478 12.32 6.59 64.54
C PRO A 478 11.65 6.49 63.16
N THR A 479 10.32 6.55 63.11
CA THR A 479 9.55 6.50 61.86
C THR A 479 9.75 7.78 61.04
N ALA A 480 9.65 8.94 61.69
CA ALA A 480 9.87 10.23 61.06
C ALA A 480 11.34 10.40 60.63
N GLN A 481 12.27 9.90 61.43
CA GLN A 481 13.70 9.90 61.14
C GLN A 481 14.00 9.09 59.86
N ALA A 482 13.42 7.89 59.72
CA ALA A 482 13.58 7.07 58.52
C ALA A 482 13.06 7.77 57.24
N ILE A 483 11.88 8.39 57.31
CA ILE A 483 11.30 9.14 56.20
C ILE A 483 12.20 10.32 55.81
N VAL A 484 12.70 11.07 56.80
CA VAL A 484 13.58 12.22 56.55
C VAL A 484 14.90 11.78 55.91
N ILE A 485 15.51 10.70 56.40
CA ILE A 485 16.75 10.14 55.84
C ILE A 485 16.54 9.66 54.40
N GLN A 486 15.38 9.08 54.10
CA GLN A 486 15.07 8.53 52.78
C GLN A 486 14.69 9.60 51.75
N GLU A 487 13.89 10.59 52.14
CA GLU A 487 13.23 11.50 51.19
C GLU A 487 13.91 12.87 51.06
N PHE A 488 14.77 13.27 51.99
CA PHE A 488 15.40 14.59 51.94
C PHE A 488 16.53 14.63 50.90
N GLN A 489 16.24 15.27 49.75
CA GLN A 489 17.19 15.49 48.65
C GLN A 489 17.21 16.97 48.21
N PRO A 490 18.00 17.84 48.87
CA PRO A 490 18.02 19.26 48.55
C PRO A 490 18.70 19.53 47.19
N GLN A 491 17.98 20.10 46.23
CA GLN A 491 18.55 20.54 44.95
C GLN A 491 19.10 21.98 45.05
N GLY A 492 20.38 22.15 44.71
CA GLY A 492 21.01 23.45 44.41
C GLY A 492 20.92 24.53 45.49
N ALA A 493 20.78 24.17 46.76
CA ALA A 493 20.54 25.11 47.84
C ALA A 493 21.83 25.61 48.49
N ARG A 494 21.92 26.91 48.78
CA ARG A 494 22.99 27.51 49.60
C ARG A 494 22.84 27.23 51.10
N ASP A 495 21.61 27.01 51.58
CA ASP A 495 21.31 26.68 52.98
C ASP A 495 20.61 25.32 53.08
N ILE A 496 21.40 24.28 53.34
CA ILE A 496 20.94 22.90 53.43
C ILE A 496 20.30 22.63 54.80
N SER A 497 20.89 23.15 55.88
CA SER A 497 20.40 23.01 57.26
C SER A 497 19.01 23.63 57.47
N GLY A 498 18.76 24.83 56.94
CA GLY A 498 17.45 25.48 57.03
C GLY A 498 16.34 24.72 56.29
N LYS A 499 16.66 24.15 55.12
CA LYS A 499 15.73 23.30 54.36
C LYS A 499 15.47 21.97 55.07
N PHE A 500 16.52 21.38 55.63
CA PHE A 500 16.41 20.16 56.44
C PHE A 500 15.46 20.38 57.62
N CYS A 501 15.69 21.43 58.41
CA CYS A 501 14.86 21.76 59.56
C CYS A 501 13.39 21.95 59.18
N SER A 502 13.12 22.62 58.06
CA SER A 502 11.76 22.84 57.56
C SER A 502 11.08 21.53 57.13
N PHE A 503 11.82 20.66 56.42
CA PHE A 503 11.32 19.37 55.98
C PHE A 503 11.08 18.41 57.16
N ALA A 504 12.05 18.28 58.06
CA ALA A 504 11.96 17.47 59.27
C ALA A 504 10.76 17.84 60.13
N ARG A 505 10.52 19.15 60.35
CA ARG A 505 9.33 19.62 61.08
C ARG A 505 8.02 19.32 60.34
N SER A 506 8.01 19.38 59.01
CA SER A 506 6.84 19.03 58.20
C SER A 506 6.50 17.54 58.29
N VAL A 507 7.51 16.67 58.31
CA VAL A 507 7.34 15.22 58.50
C VAL A 507 6.86 14.94 59.92
N ALA A 508 7.47 15.55 60.94
CA ALA A 508 7.07 15.41 62.35
C ALA A 508 5.64 15.91 62.62
N SER A 509 5.18 16.95 61.91
CA SER A 509 3.83 17.50 62.04
C SER A 509 2.77 16.75 61.20
N GLY A 510 3.13 15.67 60.51
CA GLY A 510 2.21 14.88 59.68
C GLY A 510 1.68 15.59 58.41
N ARG A 511 2.15 16.80 58.09
CA ARG A 511 1.73 17.57 56.89
C ARG A 511 2.34 17.07 55.59
N GLY A 512 3.39 16.25 55.66
CA GLY A 512 3.99 15.60 54.48
C GLY A 512 3.09 14.55 53.83
N LEU A 513 2.23 13.87 54.61
CA LEU A 513 1.35 12.80 54.10
C LEU A 513 0.07 13.32 53.41
N LYS A 514 -0.45 14.48 53.81
CA LYS A 514 -1.74 15.00 53.28
C LYS A 514 -1.68 15.56 51.85
N ARG A 515 -0.49 15.90 51.32
CA ARG A 515 -0.35 16.45 49.96
C ARG A 515 -0.37 15.40 48.83
N LYS A 516 -0.59 14.13 49.14
CA LYS A 516 -0.65 13.02 48.17
C LYS A 516 -2.05 12.41 48.00
N LEU A 517 -3.06 12.97 48.65
CA LEU A 517 -4.45 12.49 48.61
C LEU A 517 -5.42 13.49 47.98
N GLU A 518 -4.92 14.57 47.38
CA GLU A 518 -5.71 15.51 46.54
C GLU A 518 -5.15 15.57 45.13
#